data_AF-A0A9P1DVK8-F1
#
_entry.id   AF-A0A9P1DVK8-F1
#
_cell.length_a   1.000
_cell.length_b   1.000
_cell.length_c   1.000
_cell.angle_alpha   90.00
_cell.angle_beta   90.00
_cell.angle_gamma   90.00
#
_symmetry.space_group_name_H-M   'P 1'
#
loop_
_entity.id
_entity.type
_entity.pdbx_description
1 polymer ?
#
loop_
_entity_poly.entity_id
_entity_poly.type
_entity_poly.pdbx_seq_one_letter_code
_entity_poly.pdbx_strand_id
1 'polypeptide(L)'
;MKSAKTYVSQGNLFWMNVRQMCSPTVPINSASLKKIQKSFFEKGPEKLTLEIVVGVTSMVTSERFESLKGALQRISPEEIDHALIMHVAKRIGDGASQEELLAWRTVFLSVSLRCEMIETKEDAFFRSLTYRQRYMSTYESAARSTLQTIFEIAAVKASYEETHTAQLSRSDLADLWVRKSCDLPDDEDCPKTAFEFVDSAMKVFERILSVDKLFDVVFRLEQKYGKQSCFQHMAVLEGICIKTKKSEDLLWILESMEDLLIRGESNNKCFSSRTLKGGRTGGGTRGLLDEFLAKKSIFEYVLEESQKWGLKPAHANGIKKVMISHSEVRK
;
A
#
# COMPACT_ATOMS: atom_id res chain seq x y z
N MET A 1 -12.26 -16.03 31.97
CA MET A 1 -12.65 -14.60 31.80
C MET A 1 -12.01 -13.65 32.81
N LYS A 2 -11.72 -14.02 34.07
CA LYS A 2 -11.09 -13.10 35.07
C LYS A 2 -9.70 -12.54 34.70
N SER A 3 -8.97 -13.13 33.76
CA SER A 3 -7.64 -12.67 33.33
C SER A 3 -7.67 -11.71 32.14
N ALA A 4 -8.67 -11.82 31.25
CA ALA A 4 -8.80 -10.96 30.09
C ALA A 4 -9.68 -9.78 30.49
N LYS A 5 -9.08 -8.61 30.74
CA LYS A 5 -9.78 -7.35 31.12
C LYS A 5 -10.67 -6.77 29.99
N THR A 6 -11.19 -7.63 29.12
CA THR A 6 -11.91 -7.30 27.89
C THR A 6 -13.02 -8.30 27.62
N TYR A 7 -14.15 -7.82 27.12
CA TYR A 7 -15.32 -8.63 26.72
C TYR A 7 -15.83 -8.15 25.35
N VAL A 8 -16.20 -9.08 24.46
CA VAL A 8 -16.67 -8.77 23.09
C VAL A 8 -18.08 -9.35 22.90
N SER A 9 -19.00 -8.55 22.38
CA SER A 9 -20.36 -8.97 22.02
C SER A 9 -20.91 -8.14 20.87
N GLN A 10 -22.08 -8.52 20.33
CA GLN A 10 -22.86 -7.59 19.52
C GLN A 10 -23.51 -6.54 20.41
N GLY A 11 -23.67 -5.33 19.88
CA GLY A 11 -24.30 -4.22 20.58
C GLY A 11 -24.99 -3.26 19.61
N ASN A 12 -25.69 -2.29 20.19
CA ASN A 12 -26.29 -1.19 19.46
C ASN A 12 -25.32 0.00 19.47
N LEU A 13 -25.05 0.60 18.31
CA LEU A 13 -24.19 1.77 18.17
C LEU A 13 -24.60 2.91 19.11
N PHE A 14 -25.90 3.11 19.29
CA PHE A 14 -26.47 4.17 20.13
C PHE A 14 -26.45 3.87 21.63
N TRP A 15 -25.86 2.75 22.06
CA TRP A 15 -25.47 2.59 23.48
C TRP A 15 -24.30 3.50 23.86
N MET A 16 -23.58 4.05 22.87
CA MET A 16 -22.55 5.04 23.09
C MET A 16 -23.10 6.46 23.00
N ASN A 17 -22.46 7.36 23.73
CA ASN A 17 -22.62 8.78 23.47
C ASN A 17 -21.72 9.18 22.29
N VAL A 18 -22.29 9.22 21.08
CA VAL A 18 -21.56 9.53 19.83
C VAL A 18 -20.95 10.94 19.79
N ARG A 19 -21.36 11.83 20.69
CA ARG A 19 -20.81 13.19 20.85
C ARG A 19 -19.68 13.26 21.88
N GLN A 20 -19.55 12.24 22.73
CA GLN A 20 -18.49 12.18 23.73
C GLN A 20 -17.22 11.61 23.11
N MET A 21 -16.25 12.50 22.87
CA MET A 21 -14.95 12.14 22.30
C MET A 21 -13.89 12.09 23.40
N CYS A 22 -12.92 11.18 23.27
CA CYS A 22 -11.73 11.19 24.13
C CYS A 22 -10.87 12.45 23.89
N SER A 23 -10.92 13.01 22.67
CA SER A 23 -10.13 14.18 22.25
C SER A 23 -11.02 15.26 21.61
N PRO A 24 -11.88 15.95 22.38
CA PRO A 24 -12.90 16.84 21.83
C PRO A 24 -12.36 18.11 21.15
N THR A 25 -11.11 18.46 21.43
CA THR A 25 -10.42 19.60 20.81
C THR A 25 -9.80 19.27 19.45
N VAL A 26 -9.74 17.99 19.08
CA VAL A 26 -9.19 17.54 17.80
C VAL A 26 -10.30 17.53 16.74
N PRO A 27 -10.20 18.32 15.68
CA PRO A 27 -11.21 18.33 14.62
C PRO A 27 -11.15 17.05 13.79
N ILE A 28 -12.32 16.58 13.34
CA ILE A 28 -12.43 15.45 12.43
C ILE A 28 -12.34 15.94 10.99
N ASN A 29 -11.49 15.30 10.18
CA ASN A 29 -11.35 15.65 8.77
C ASN A 29 -12.56 15.16 7.95
N SER A 30 -13.36 16.09 7.44
CA SER A 30 -14.54 15.78 6.62
C SER A 30 -14.21 15.06 5.31
N ALA A 31 -13.02 15.27 4.73
CA ALA A 31 -12.57 14.54 3.55
C ALA A 31 -12.35 13.05 3.86
N SER A 32 -11.77 12.75 5.03
CA SER A 32 -11.58 11.38 5.50
C SER A 32 -12.92 10.66 5.73
N LEU A 33 -13.91 11.36 6.30
CA LEU A 33 -15.26 10.81 6.46
C LEU A 33 -15.88 10.43 5.11
N LYS A 34 -15.81 11.32 4.11
CA LYS A 34 -16.30 11.04 2.75
C LYS A 34 -15.60 9.84 2.11
N LYS A 35 -14.28 9.70 2.32
CA LYS A 35 -13.52 8.55 1.83
C LYS A 35 -14.00 7.26 2.49
N ILE A 36 -14.18 7.24 3.80
CA ILE A 36 -14.72 6.08 4.53
C ILE A 36 -16.13 5.74 4.04
N GLN A 37 -17.00 6.73 3.84
CA GLN A 37 -18.33 6.52 3.31
C GLN A 37 -18.31 5.82 1.95
N LYS A 38 -17.41 6.25 1.07
CA LYS A 38 -17.21 5.63 -0.24
C LYS A 38 -16.73 4.18 -0.09
N SER A 39 -15.69 3.95 0.70
CA SER A 39 -15.09 2.61 0.84
C SER A 39 -15.98 1.60 1.56
N PHE A 40 -16.72 2.00 2.59
CA PHE A 40 -17.50 1.07 3.43
C PHE A 40 -18.99 1.01 3.12
N PHE A 41 -19.60 2.08 2.61
CA PHE A 41 -21.06 2.22 2.58
C PHE A 41 -21.64 2.49 1.19
N GLU A 42 -20.82 2.70 0.16
CA GLU A 42 -21.28 2.98 -1.22
C GLU A 42 -22.10 1.82 -1.82
N LYS A 43 -21.76 0.58 -1.46
CA LYS A 43 -22.46 -0.64 -1.93
C LYS A 43 -23.79 -0.90 -1.20
N GLY A 44 -24.11 -0.13 -0.17
CA GLY A 44 -25.31 -0.28 0.63
C GLY A 44 -25.07 -0.88 2.01
N PRO A 45 -26.14 -1.29 2.71
CA PRO A 45 -26.06 -1.79 4.08
C PRO A 45 -25.25 -3.09 4.18
N GLU A 46 -24.10 -3.02 4.84
CA GLU A 46 -23.27 -4.18 5.18
C GLU A 46 -22.94 -4.16 6.68
N LYS A 47 -22.73 -5.34 7.26
CA LYS A 47 -22.32 -5.47 8.66
C LYS A 47 -20.99 -4.74 8.87
N LEU A 48 -20.94 -3.88 9.88
CA LEU A 48 -19.69 -3.24 10.26
C LEU A 48 -18.70 -4.29 10.79
N THR A 49 -17.59 -4.46 10.07
CA THR A 49 -16.56 -5.47 10.39
C THR A 49 -15.57 -5.00 11.45
N LEU A 50 -15.52 -3.70 11.71
CA LEU A 50 -14.61 -3.09 12.68
C LEU A 50 -15.19 -3.18 14.09
N GLU A 51 -14.33 -3.57 15.03
CA GLU A 51 -14.65 -3.63 16.44
C GLU A 51 -14.65 -2.23 17.06
N ILE A 52 -15.77 -1.85 17.67
CA ILE A 52 -15.92 -0.62 18.42
C ILE A 52 -15.52 -0.88 19.87
N VAL A 53 -14.56 -0.11 20.37
CA VAL A 53 -14.04 -0.28 21.72
C VAL A 53 -14.62 0.80 22.63
N VAL A 54 -15.20 0.39 23.76
CA VAL A 54 -15.75 1.27 24.80
C VAL A 54 -15.07 1.05 26.15
N GLY A 55 -14.91 2.13 26.91
CA GLY A 55 -14.33 2.10 28.25
C GLY A 55 -15.40 1.86 29.30
N VAL A 56 -15.13 0.94 30.23
CA VAL A 56 -15.93 0.72 31.44
C VAL A 56 -15.01 0.71 32.67
N THR A 57 -15.47 1.19 33.82
CA THR A 57 -14.65 1.14 35.05
C THR A 57 -14.83 -0.21 35.77
N SER A 58 -13.90 -0.58 36.66
CA SER A 58 -14.05 -1.80 37.48
C SER A 58 -15.28 -1.82 38.38
N MET A 59 -15.89 -0.65 38.65
CA MET A 59 -17.11 -0.53 39.45
C MET A 59 -18.39 -0.87 38.66
N VAL A 60 -18.30 -1.12 37.36
CA VAL A 60 -19.45 -1.47 36.52
C VAL A 60 -19.76 -2.96 36.67
N THR A 61 -20.87 -3.28 37.33
CA THR A 61 -21.47 -4.61 37.32
C THR A 61 -22.30 -4.83 36.05
N SER A 62 -22.67 -6.09 35.76
CA SER A 62 -23.57 -6.42 34.65
C SER A 62 -24.91 -5.68 34.73
N GLU A 63 -25.48 -5.56 35.94
CA GLU A 63 -26.73 -4.83 36.18
C GLU A 63 -26.57 -3.33 35.94
N ARG A 64 -25.42 -2.76 36.36
CA ARG A 64 -25.12 -1.34 36.16
C ARG A 64 -24.80 -1.02 34.70
N PHE A 65 -24.34 -1.99 33.92
CA PHE A 65 -24.04 -1.78 32.50
C PHE A 65 -25.28 -1.33 31.71
N GLU A 66 -26.47 -1.86 32.03
CA GLU A 66 -27.73 -1.44 31.41
C GLU A 66 -28.00 0.06 31.60
N SER A 67 -27.67 0.61 32.78
CA SER A 67 -27.80 2.05 33.06
C SER A 67 -26.84 2.94 32.29
N LEU A 68 -25.80 2.37 31.69
CA LEU A 68 -24.80 3.09 30.89
C LEU A 68 -25.17 3.16 29.41
N LYS A 69 -26.21 2.46 28.95
CA LYS A 69 -26.67 2.52 27.55
C LYS A 69 -27.09 3.94 27.20
N GLY A 70 -26.51 4.48 26.13
CA GLY A 70 -26.62 5.87 25.69
C GLY A 70 -25.51 6.79 26.23
N ALA A 71 -24.73 6.31 27.19
CA ALA A 71 -23.67 7.05 27.86
C ALA A 71 -22.29 6.38 27.78
N LEU A 72 -22.15 5.23 27.10
CA LEU A 72 -20.86 4.56 26.96
C LEU A 72 -19.87 5.46 26.23
N GLN A 73 -18.65 5.55 26.77
CA GLN A 73 -17.57 6.32 26.17
C GLN A 73 -16.77 5.43 25.21
N ARG A 74 -16.71 5.86 23.95
CA ARG A 74 -15.89 5.22 22.92
C ARG A 74 -14.40 5.56 23.09
N ILE A 75 -13.57 4.56 22.86
CA ILE A 75 -12.10 4.60 22.90
C ILE A 75 -11.51 4.34 21.51
N SER A 76 -12.16 3.54 20.67
CA SER A 76 -11.78 3.34 19.27
C SER A 76 -11.95 4.63 18.43
N PRO A 77 -11.32 4.72 17.25
CA PRO A 77 -11.47 5.86 16.35
C PRO A 77 -12.92 6.13 15.96
N GLU A 78 -13.26 7.40 15.81
CA GLU A 78 -14.63 7.90 15.66
C GLU A 78 -15.14 8.03 14.23
N GLU A 79 -14.21 8.08 13.28
CA GLU A 79 -14.49 8.46 11.90
C GLU A 79 -15.45 7.48 11.22
N ILE A 80 -15.37 6.19 11.55
CA ILE A 80 -16.21 5.15 10.96
C ILE A 80 -17.67 5.29 11.41
N ASP A 81 -17.89 5.49 12.70
CA ASP A 81 -19.24 5.64 13.25
C ASP A 81 -19.90 6.92 12.74
N HIS A 82 -19.13 8.02 12.70
CA HIS A 82 -19.60 9.29 12.17
C HIS A 82 -19.86 9.20 10.66
N ALA A 83 -18.99 8.53 9.90
CA ALA A 83 -19.21 8.27 8.48
C ALA A 83 -20.51 7.47 8.24
N LEU A 84 -20.78 6.43 9.04
CA LEU A 84 -22.00 5.64 8.98
C LEU A 84 -23.24 6.50 9.27
N ILE A 85 -23.25 7.25 10.38
CA ILE A 85 -24.36 8.12 10.77
C ILE A 85 -24.64 9.15 9.68
N MET A 86 -23.60 9.81 9.17
CA MET A 86 -23.73 10.82 8.11
C MET A 86 -24.18 10.20 6.78
N HIS A 87 -23.76 8.97 6.47
CA HIS A 87 -24.17 8.28 5.24
C HIS A 87 -25.66 7.97 5.31
N VAL A 88 -26.13 7.37 6.40
CA VAL A 88 -27.56 7.04 6.56
C VAL A 88 -28.41 8.31 6.63
N ALA A 89 -27.94 9.38 7.28
CA ALA A 89 -28.63 10.67 7.28
C ALA A 89 -28.81 11.21 5.84
N LYS A 90 -27.79 11.07 4.99
CA LYS A 90 -27.89 11.40 3.57
C LYS A 90 -28.92 10.53 2.86
N ARG A 91 -28.89 9.20 3.04
CA ARG A 91 -29.85 8.27 2.43
C ARG A 91 -31.31 8.59 2.81
N ILE A 92 -31.55 8.98 4.07
CA ILE A 92 -32.87 9.46 4.52
C ILE A 92 -33.26 10.74 3.77
N GLY A 93 -32.35 11.71 3.67
CA GLY A 93 -32.58 12.96 2.92
C GLY A 93 -32.83 12.72 1.41
N ASP A 94 -32.18 11.71 0.84
CA ASP A 94 -32.33 11.29 -0.56
C ASP A 94 -33.62 10.47 -0.82
N GLY A 95 -34.42 10.17 0.21
CA GLY A 95 -35.67 9.41 0.07
C GLY A 95 -35.48 7.91 -0.15
N ALA A 96 -34.47 7.29 0.47
CA ALA A 96 -34.24 5.84 0.42
C ALA A 96 -35.49 5.04 0.85
N SER A 97 -35.64 3.84 0.30
CA SER A 97 -36.79 2.98 0.58
C SER A 97 -36.82 2.54 2.04
N GLN A 98 -38.02 2.24 2.56
CA GLN A 98 -38.17 1.73 3.92
C GLN A 98 -37.39 0.42 4.13
N GLU A 99 -37.28 -0.40 3.09
CA GLU A 99 -36.50 -1.64 3.10
C GLU A 99 -35.00 -1.36 3.30
N GLU A 100 -34.45 -0.38 2.57
CA GLU A 100 -33.05 0.05 2.73
C GLU A 100 -32.82 0.60 4.15
N LEU A 101 -33.72 1.45 4.65
CA LEU A 101 -33.60 2.05 5.99
C LEU A 101 -33.71 1.01 7.11
N LEU A 102 -34.53 -0.03 6.95
CA LEU A 102 -34.60 -1.16 7.89
C LEU A 102 -33.31 -1.99 7.89
N ALA A 103 -32.68 -2.16 6.72
CA ALA A 103 -31.37 -2.81 6.63
C ALA A 103 -30.29 -1.96 7.33
N TRP A 104 -30.24 -0.65 7.11
CA TRP A 104 -29.33 0.25 7.85
C TRP A 104 -29.60 0.25 9.36
N ARG A 105 -30.86 0.20 9.78
CA ARG A 105 -31.22 0.02 11.20
C ARG A 105 -30.63 -1.25 11.77
N THR A 106 -30.65 -2.35 11.01
CA THR A 106 -30.04 -3.62 11.43
C THR A 106 -28.54 -3.47 11.63
N VAL A 107 -27.84 -2.73 10.75
CA VAL A 107 -26.41 -2.43 10.90
C VAL A 107 -26.14 -1.69 12.22
N PHE A 108 -26.92 -0.64 12.54
CA PHE A 108 -26.78 0.09 13.82
C PHE A 108 -27.01 -0.80 15.05
N LEU A 109 -27.91 -1.78 14.95
CA LEU A 109 -28.26 -2.66 16.07
C LEU A 109 -27.33 -3.87 16.25
N SER A 110 -26.37 -4.08 15.34
CA SER A 110 -25.54 -5.30 15.29
C SER A 110 -24.03 -5.03 15.21
N VAL A 111 -23.58 -3.87 15.71
CA VAL A 111 -22.15 -3.53 15.74
C VAL A 111 -21.38 -4.44 16.70
N SER A 112 -20.12 -4.73 16.37
CA SER A 112 -19.23 -5.48 17.27
C SER A 112 -18.71 -4.54 18.37
N LEU A 113 -19.12 -4.76 19.61
CA LEU A 113 -18.75 -3.95 20.77
C LEU A 113 -17.77 -4.70 21.65
N ARG A 114 -16.63 -4.07 21.95
CA ARG A 114 -15.66 -4.54 22.93
C ARG A 114 -15.62 -3.60 24.13
N CYS A 115 -15.94 -4.14 25.29
CA CYS A 115 -15.76 -3.45 26.57
C CYS A 115 -14.33 -3.68 27.06
N GLU A 116 -13.62 -2.59 27.37
CA GLU A 116 -12.29 -2.60 27.97
C GLU A 116 -12.32 -1.88 29.32
N MET A 117 -11.69 -2.47 30.35
CA MET A 117 -11.62 -1.82 31.65
C MET A 117 -10.64 -0.64 31.63
N ILE A 118 -11.15 0.57 31.89
CA ILE A 118 -10.40 1.83 31.91
C ILE A 118 -10.88 2.64 33.12
N GLU A 119 -9.96 2.94 34.04
CA GLU A 119 -10.31 3.56 35.33
C GLU A 119 -10.37 5.09 35.26
N THR A 120 -9.51 5.71 34.45
CA THR A 120 -9.38 7.17 34.41
C THR A 120 -9.62 7.75 33.01
N LYS A 121 -9.97 9.04 32.96
CA LYS A 121 -10.11 9.77 31.69
C LYS A 121 -8.78 9.92 30.94
N GLU A 122 -7.68 10.02 31.67
CA GLU A 122 -6.34 10.08 31.10
C GLU A 122 -5.97 8.76 30.43
N ASP A 123 -6.24 7.63 31.09
CA ASP A 123 -6.05 6.30 30.50
C ASP A 123 -6.90 6.14 29.24
N ALA A 124 -8.18 6.57 29.28
CA ALA A 124 -9.06 6.56 28.10
C ALA A 124 -8.47 7.36 26.93
N PHE A 125 -7.91 8.54 27.22
CA PHE A 125 -7.29 9.40 26.22
C PHE A 125 -6.06 8.73 25.58
N PHE A 126 -5.07 8.30 26.36
CA PHE A 126 -3.87 7.65 25.82
C PHE A 126 -4.19 6.30 25.16
N ARG A 127 -5.18 5.59 25.66
CA ARG A 127 -5.66 4.36 25.03
C ARG A 127 -6.26 4.64 23.65
N SER A 128 -7.03 5.72 23.51
CA SER A 128 -7.58 6.13 22.21
C SER A 128 -6.49 6.52 21.21
N LEU A 129 -5.42 7.19 21.66
CA LEU A 129 -4.24 7.48 20.83
C LEU A 129 -3.53 6.19 20.39
N THR A 130 -3.37 5.23 21.31
CA THR A 130 -2.75 3.93 21.01
C THR A 130 -3.55 3.16 19.95
N TYR A 131 -4.88 3.15 20.03
CA TYR A 131 -5.70 2.51 19.00
C TYR A 131 -5.49 3.13 17.63
N ARG A 132 -5.51 4.47 17.52
CA ARG A 132 -5.27 5.17 16.26
C ARG A 132 -3.89 4.84 15.66
N GLN A 133 -2.84 4.88 16.48
CA GLN A 133 -1.49 4.50 16.04
C GLN A 133 -1.39 3.03 15.62
N ARG A 134 -2.05 2.14 16.38
CA ARG A 134 -2.06 0.70 16.08
C ARG A 134 -2.77 0.40 14.77
N TYR A 135 -3.89 1.07 14.47
CA TYR A 135 -4.54 0.93 13.16
C TYR A 135 -3.58 1.30 12.03
N MET A 136 -2.92 2.46 12.13
CA MET A 136 -1.93 2.86 11.12
C MET A 136 -0.82 1.83 10.95
N SER A 137 -0.13 1.47 12.04
CA SER A 137 1.01 0.56 11.99
C SER A 137 0.62 -0.85 11.52
N THR A 138 -0.54 -1.35 11.94
CA THR A 138 -1.03 -2.68 11.55
C THR A 138 -1.42 -2.71 10.08
N TYR A 139 -2.19 -1.72 9.61
CA TYR A 139 -2.58 -1.63 8.20
C TYR A 139 -1.37 -1.42 7.30
N GLU A 140 -0.43 -0.56 7.70
CA GLU A 140 0.80 -0.34 6.96
C GLU A 140 1.64 -1.63 6.90
N SER A 141 1.74 -2.39 7.99
CA SER A 141 2.53 -3.64 7.99
C SER A 141 1.85 -4.76 7.19
N ALA A 142 0.51 -4.83 7.23
CA ALA A 142 -0.28 -5.86 6.55
C ALA A 142 -0.50 -5.58 5.06
N ALA A 143 -0.46 -4.30 4.63
CA ALA A 143 -0.60 -3.95 3.23
C ALA A 143 0.53 -4.60 2.39
N ARG A 144 0.19 -5.06 1.19
CA ARG A 144 1.17 -5.64 0.27
C ARG A 144 2.18 -4.60 -0.19
N SER A 145 3.40 -5.03 -0.48
CA SER A 145 4.36 -4.24 -1.24
C SER A 145 4.00 -4.22 -2.72
N THR A 146 4.59 -3.31 -3.49
CA THR A 146 4.37 -3.23 -4.94
C THR A 146 4.76 -4.53 -5.65
N LEU A 147 5.87 -5.14 -5.23
CA LEU A 147 6.34 -6.39 -5.81
C LEU A 147 5.37 -7.53 -5.52
N GLN A 148 4.88 -7.63 -4.28
CA GLN A 148 3.83 -8.60 -3.93
C GLN A 148 2.57 -8.38 -4.75
N THR A 149 2.12 -7.14 -4.93
CA THR A 149 0.95 -6.82 -5.76
C THR A 149 1.14 -7.21 -7.23
N ILE A 150 2.34 -7.00 -7.80
CA ILE A 150 2.63 -7.43 -9.18
C ILE A 150 2.56 -8.96 -9.29
N PHE A 151 3.12 -9.69 -8.32
CA PHE A 151 3.01 -11.15 -8.27
C PHE A 151 1.55 -11.62 -8.10
N GLU A 152 0.74 -10.93 -7.29
CA GLU A 152 -0.68 -11.25 -7.13
C GLU A 152 -1.44 -11.09 -8.46
N ILE A 153 -1.22 -9.99 -9.20
CA ILE A 153 -1.84 -9.78 -10.53
C ILE A 153 -1.44 -10.90 -11.50
N ALA A 154 -0.15 -11.26 -11.54
CA ALA A 154 0.34 -12.35 -12.37
C ALA A 154 -0.25 -13.71 -11.96
N ALA A 155 -0.41 -13.96 -10.66
CA ALA A 155 -1.01 -15.17 -10.13
C ALA A 155 -2.51 -15.26 -10.44
N VAL A 156 -3.26 -14.15 -10.38
CA VAL A 156 -4.67 -14.11 -10.80
C VAL A 156 -4.80 -14.49 -12.26
N LYS A 157 -3.95 -13.94 -13.14
CA LYS A 157 -3.92 -14.32 -14.55
C LYS A 157 -3.65 -15.81 -14.72
N ALA A 158 -2.56 -16.33 -14.12
CA ALA A 158 -2.18 -17.73 -14.24
C ALA A 158 -3.30 -18.68 -13.76
N SER A 159 -3.90 -18.41 -12.60
CA SER A 159 -4.99 -19.20 -12.04
C SER A 159 -6.26 -19.18 -12.90
N TYR A 160 -6.58 -18.02 -13.48
CA TYR A 160 -7.71 -17.88 -14.38
C TYR A 160 -7.53 -18.71 -15.66
N GLU A 161 -6.33 -18.65 -16.25
CA GLU A 161 -5.99 -19.36 -17.48
C GLU A 161 -5.94 -20.89 -17.29
N GLU A 162 -5.47 -21.34 -16.13
CA GLU A 162 -5.50 -22.75 -15.74
C GLU A 162 -6.94 -23.28 -15.63
N THR A 163 -7.86 -22.46 -15.10
CA THR A 163 -9.26 -22.85 -14.86
C THR A 163 -10.11 -22.79 -16.14
N HIS A 164 -9.92 -21.78 -16.98
CA HIS A 164 -10.82 -21.48 -18.11
C HIS A 164 -10.26 -21.89 -19.48
N THR A 165 -9.03 -22.43 -19.54
CA THR A 165 -8.34 -22.85 -20.78
C THR A 165 -8.24 -21.77 -21.87
N ALA A 166 -8.52 -20.51 -21.52
CA ALA A 166 -8.49 -19.36 -22.41
C ALA A 166 -7.44 -18.36 -21.92
N GLN A 167 -6.64 -17.86 -22.85
CA GLN A 167 -5.66 -16.80 -22.57
C GLN A 167 -6.39 -15.50 -22.25
N LEU A 168 -5.99 -14.85 -21.16
CA LEU A 168 -6.60 -13.62 -20.68
C LEU A 168 -5.80 -12.41 -21.16
N SER A 169 -6.39 -11.54 -21.97
CA SER A 169 -5.71 -10.31 -22.37
C SER A 169 -5.48 -9.38 -21.16
N ARG A 170 -4.55 -8.43 -21.26
CA ARG A 170 -4.33 -7.43 -20.19
C ARG A 170 -5.56 -6.56 -19.95
N SER A 171 -6.34 -6.30 -21.01
CA SER A 171 -7.61 -5.57 -20.90
C SER A 171 -8.64 -6.38 -20.12
N ASP A 172 -8.81 -7.66 -20.47
CA ASP A 172 -9.77 -8.53 -19.79
C ASP A 172 -9.37 -8.79 -18.33
N LEU A 173 -8.06 -8.86 -18.04
CA LEU A 173 -7.54 -8.96 -16.68
C LEU A 173 -7.84 -7.70 -15.86
N ALA A 174 -7.72 -6.51 -16.45
CA ALA A 174 -8.09 -5.26 -15.79
C ALA A 174 -9.59 -5.20 -15.49
N ASP A 175 -10.44 -5.63 -16.44
CA ASP A 175 -11.87 -5.72 -16.24
C ASP A 175 -12.22 -6.73 -15.15
N LEU A 176 -11.55 -7.88 -15.11
CA LEU A 176 -11.72 -8.89 -14.07
C LEU A 176 -11.34 -8.32 -12.68
N TRP A 177 -10.23 -7.58 -12.61
CA TRP A 177 -9.74 -6.94 -11.38
C TRP A 177 -10.79 -5.98 -10.79
N VAL A 178 -11.36 -5.11 -11.64
CA VAL A 178 -12.43 -4.17 -11.23
C VAL A 178 -13.71 -4.93 -10.84
N ARG A 179 -14.13 -5.91 -11.64
CA ARG A 179 -15.36 -6.70 -11.37
C ARG A 179 -15.29 -7.44 -10.04
N LYS A 180 -14.11 -7.89 -9.63
CA LYS A 180 -13.88 -8.57 -8.35
C LYS A 180 -13.65 -7.60 -7.18
N SER A 181 -13.89 -6.29 -7.38
CA SER A 181 -13.78 -5.25 -6.36
C SER A 181 -12.38 -5.12 -5.74
N CYS A 182 -11.35 -5.33 -6.54
CA CYS A 182 -9.99 -5.03 -6.12
C CYS A 182 -9.73 -3.53 -6.36
N ASP A 183 -9.82 -2.73 -5.30
CA ASP A 183 -9.57 -1.29 -5.39
C ASP A 183 -8.11 -1.00 -5.79
N LEU A 184 -7.91 0.13 -6.49
CA LEU A 184 -6.57 0.63 -6.78
C LEU A 184 -5.94 1.22 -5.52
N PRO A 185 -4.62 1.07 -5.33
CA PRO A 185 -3.90 1.79 -4.28
C PRO A 185 -4.13 3.31 -4.40
N ASP A 186 -4.42 3.97 -3.27
CA ASP A 186 -4.51 5.43 -3.21
C ASP A 186 -3.11 6.04 -3.02
N ASP A 187 -2.31 5.99 -4.08
CA ASP A 187 -0.94 6.51 -4.17
C ASP A 187 -0.84 7.46 -5.38
N GLU A 188 -0.20 8.62 -5.21
CA GLU A 188 -0.03 9.64 -6.25
C GLU A 188 0.73 9.10 -7.47
N ASP A 189 1.67 8.17 -7.25
CA ASP A 189 2.47 7.52 -8.28
C ASP A 189 1.83 6.22 -8.83
N CYS A 190 0.63 5.86 -8.35
CA CYS A 190 -0.13 4.74 -8.89
C CYS A 190 -0.86 5.14 -10.19
N PRO A 191 -0.88 4.28 -11.22
CA PRO A 191 -1.73 4.48 -12.38
C PRO A 191 -3.20 4.71 -11.99
N LYS A 192 -3.86 5.61 -12.72
CA LYS A 192 -5.20 6.11 -12.35
C LYS A 192 -6.33 5.23 -12.85
N THR A 193 -6.03 4.36 -13.81
CA THR A 193 -6.98 3.40 -14.38
C THR A 193 -6.54 1.97 -14.09
N ALA A 194 -7.52 1.07 -13.96
CA ALA A 194 -7.23 -0.35 -13.75
C ALA A 194 -6.43 -0.97 -14.91
N PHE A 195 -6.70 -0.54 -16.14
CA PHE A 195 -5.95 -0.99 -17.31
C PHE A 195 -4.47 -0.58 -17.23
N GLU A 196 -4.18 0.70 -16.99
CA GLU A 196 -2.78 1.14 -16.86
C GLU A 196 -2.09 0.43 -15.69
N PHE A 197 -2.79 0.25 -14.56
CA PHE A 197 -2.26 -0.45 -13.40
C PHE A 197 -1.85 -1.89 -13.72
N VAL A 198 -2.76 -2.65 -14.34
CA VAL A 198 -2.52 -4.04 -14.74
C VAL A 198 -1.49 -4.14 -15.86
N ASP A 199 -1.51 -3.23 -16.84
CA ASP A 199 -0.53 -3.21 -17.93
C ASP A 199 0.90 -2.96 -17.43
N SER A 200 1.07 -1.95 -16.57
CA SER A 200 2.35 -1.66 -15.91
C SER A 200 2.83 -2.85 -15.10
N ALA A 201 1.95 -3.47 -14.30
CA ALA A 201 2.30 -4.63 -13.48
C ALA A 201 2.74 -5.82 -14.33
N MET A 202 1.95 -6.22 -15.33
CA MET A 202 2.29 -7.34 -16.21
C MET A 202 3.56 -7.09 -17.02
N LYS A 203 3.78 -5.84 -17.48
CA LYS A 203 5.00 -5.44 -18.17
C LYS A 203 6.24 -5.58 -17.29
N VAL A 204 6.14 -5.19 -16.02
CA VAL A 204 7.24 -5.36 -15.04
C VAL A 204 7.43 -6.84 -14.71
N PHE A 205 6.35 -7.58 -14.50
CA PHE A 205 6.42 -9.02 -14.22
C PHE A 205 7.15 -9.76 -15.35
N GLU A 206 6.69 -9.63 -16.58
CA GLU A 206 7.22 -10.36 -17.73
C GLU A 206 8.67 -9.99 -18.09
N ARG A 207 9.12 -8.78 -17.78
CA ARG A 207 10.44 -8.28 -18.20
C ARG A 207 11.49 -8.27 -17.11
N ILE A 208 11.09 -8.19 -15.84
CA ILE A 208 11.99 -8.09 -14.69
C ILE A 208 11.74 -9.26 -13.75
N LEU A 209 10.52 -9.43 -13.23
CA LEU A 209 10.29 -10.35 -12.11
C LEU A 209 10.25 -11.83 -12.52
N SER A 210 9.98 -12.14 -13.79
CA SER A 210 10.06 -13.50 -14.35
C SER A 210 11.48 -13.93 -14.75
N VAL A 211 12.45 -13.03 -14.65
CA VAL A 211 13.85 -13.28 -15.02
C VAL A 211 14.68 -13.30 -13.73
N ASP A 212 15.07 -14.50 -13.28
CA ASP A 212 15.73 -14.73 -11.98
C ASP A 212 16.81 -13.70 -11.63
N LYS A 213 17.75 -13.45 -12.56
CA LYS A 213 18.84 -12.49 -12.34
C LYS A 213 18.38 -11.05 -12.08
N LEU A 214 17.31 -10.61 -12.75
CA LEU A 214 16.75 -9.27 -12.58
C LEU A 214 15.92 -9.22 -11.30
N PHE A 215 15.11 -10.25 -11.06
CA PHE A 215 14.33 -10.41 -9.84
C PHE A 215 15.21 -10.37 -8.60
N ASP A 216 16.34 -11.09 -8.59
CA ASP A 216 17.26 -11.16 -7.46
C ASP A 216 17.74 -9.77 -7.00
N VAL A 217 18.05 -8.87 -7.93
CA VAL A 217 18.49 -7.49 -7.62
C VAL A 217 17.36 -6.71 -6.95
N VAL A 218 16.17 -6.77 -7.54
CA VAL A 218 14.98 -6.09 -7.03
C VAL A 218 14.60 -6.61 -5.64
N PHE A 219 14.62 -7.93 -5.48
CA PHE A 219 14.26 -8.61 -4.24
C PHE A 219 15.26 -8.32 -3.11
N ARG A 220 16.57 -8.26 -3.38
CA ARG A 220 17.56 -7.85 -2.35
C ARG A 220 17.30 -6.44 -1.84
N LEU A 221 16.99 -5.50 -2.72
CA LEU A 221 16.66 -4.13 -2.33
C LEU A 221 15.33 -4.05 -1.55
N GLU A 222 14.33 -4.86 -1.92
CA GLU A 222 13.11 -5.00 -1.13
C GLU A 222 13.37 -5.61 0.24
N GLN A 223 14.17 -6.67 0.36
CA GLN A 223 14.52 -7.26 1.66
C GLN A 223 15.27 -6.29 2.56
N LYS A 224 16.14 -5.45 1.99
CA LYS A 224 16.93 -4.48 2.75
C LYS A 224 16.11 -3.27 3.21
N TYR A 225 15.23 -2.75 2.38
CA TYR A 225 14.54 -1.48 2.62
C TYR A 225 13.02 -1.60 2.85
N GLY A 226 12.43 -2.76 2.61
CA GLY A 226 10.98 -2.99 2.67
C GLY A 226 10.22 -1.97 1.83
N LYS A 227 9.17 -1.39 2.44
CA LYS A 227 8.32 -0.35 1.81
C LYS A 227 9.02 1.00 1.58
N GLN A 228 10.26 1.15 2.05
CA GLN A 228 11.07 2.34 1.79
C GLN A 228 12.00 2.16 0.58
N SER A 229 11.94 1.00 -0.09
CA SER A 229 12.67 0.74 -1.34
C SER A 229 12.20 1.67 -2.45
N CYS A 230 13.10 2.11 -3.32
CA CYS A 230 12.75 2.85 -4.54
C CYS A 230 11.84 2.06 -5.49
N PHE A 231 11.75 0.74 -5.32
CA PHE A 231 10.88 -0.15 -6.10
C PHE A 231 9.47 -0.31 -5.51
N GLN A 232 9.15 0.41 -4.43
CA GLN A 232 7.78 0.52 -3.89
C GLN A 232 6.87 1.40 -4.77
N HIS A 233 7.39 2.02 -5.83
CA HIS A 233 6.57 2.74 -6.81
C HIS A 233 6.63 2.03 -8.15
N MET A 234 5.49 1.52 -8.62
CA MET A 234 5.42 0.77 -9.89
C MET A 234 5.89 1.58 -11.09
N ALA A 235 5.66 2.90 -11.07
CA ALA A 235 6.10 3.83 -12.10
C ALA A 235 7.63 3.85 -12.31
N VAL A 236 8.42 3.52 -11.27
CA VAL A 236 9.88 3.40 -11.33
C VAL A 236 10.28 2.16 -12.14
N LEU A 237 9.78 0.98 -11.74
CA LEU A 237 10.06 -0.28 -12.43
C LEU A 237 9.57 -0.25 -13.88
N GLU A 238 8.37 0.28 -14.11
CA GLU A 238 7.85 0.43 -15.46
C GLU A 238 8.71 1.40 -16.30
N GLY A 239 9.20 2.49 -15.70
CA GLY A 239 10.11 3.42 -16.37
C GLY A 239 11.38 2.77 -16.87
N ILE A 240 11.96 1.88 -16.06
CA ILE A 240 13.13 1.06 -16.41
C ILE A 240 12.79 0.14 -17.58
N CYS A 241 11.63 -0.52 -17.56
CA CYS A 241 11.14 -1.31 -18.69
C CYS A 241 11.01 -0.46 -19.96
N ILE A 242 10.33 0.68 -19.92
CA ILE A 242 10.05 1.49 -21.13
C ILE A 242 11.35 2.01 -21.76
N LYS A 243 12.33 2.42 -20.95
CA LYS A 243 13.59 3.00 -21.45
C LYS A 243 14.56 1.98 -22.04
N THR A 244 14.42 0.71 -21.67
CA THR A 244 15.34 -0.35 -22.10
C THR A 244 14.64 -1.32 -23.05
N LYS A 245 15.39 -1.90 -23.99
CA LYS A 245 14.87 -2.97 -24.86
C LYS A 245 15.51 -4.32 -24.56
N LYS A 246 16.78 -4.34 -24.16
CA LYS A 246 17.54 -5.57 -23.90
C LYS A 246 17.55 -5.90 -22.40
N SER A 247 17.53 -7.19 -22.07
CA SER A 247 17.62 -7.66 -20.69
C SER A 247 18.95 -7.29 -20.02
N GLU A 248 20.03 -7.18 -20.81
CA GLU A 248 21.33 -6.73 -20.31
C GLU A 248 21.34 -5.26 -19.90
N ASP A 249 20.50 -4.42 -20.52
CA ASP A 249 20.36 -3.02 -20.14
C ASP A 249 19.55 -2.89 -18.84
N LEU A 250 18.51 -3.73 -18.70
CA LEU A 250 17.74 -3.84 -17.47
C LEU A 250 18.65 -4.21 -16.29
N LEU A 251 19.47 -5.26 -16.46
CA LEU A 251 20.37 -5.73 -15.42
C LEU A 251 21.36 -4.63 -15.02
N TRP A 252 22.00 -4.00 -16.02
CA TRP A 252 22.95 -2.91 -15.78
C TRP A 252 22.36 -1.78 -14.95
N ILE A 253 21.13 -1.35 -15.27
CA ILE A 253 20.45 -0.26 -14.55
C ILE A 253 20.12 -0.68 -13.12
N LEU A 254 19.51 -1.86 -12.94
CA LEU A 254 19.10 -2.33 -11.61
C LEU A 254 20.32 -2.52 -10.70
N GLU A 255 21.39 -3.11 -11.22
CA GLU A 255 22.66 -3.26 -10.50
C GLU A 255 23.30 -1.91 -10.16
N SER A 256 23.32 -0.98 -11.11
CA SER A 256 23.84 0.37 -10.86
C SER A 256 23.09 1.09 -9.73
N MET A 257 21.77 0.95 -9.70
CA MET A 257 20.94 1.52 -8.62
C MET A 257 21.23 0.83 -7.29
N GLU A 258 21.29 -0.51 -7.27
CA GLU A 258 21.63 -1.29 -6.07
C GLU A 258 22.97 -0.86 -5.48
N ASP A 259 24.01 -0.72 -6.31
CA ASP A 259 25.36 -0.40 -5.83
C ASP A 259 25.46 1.02 -5.28
N LEU A 260 24.81 2.00 -5.92
CA LEU A 260 24.74 3.36 -5.39
C LEU A 260 24.05 3.42 -4.02
N LEU A 261 23.01 2.60 -3.82
CA LEU A 261 22.31 2.48 -2.53
C LEU A 261 23.16 1.76 -1.48
N ILE A 262 23.83 0.67 -1.84
CA ILE A 262 24.65 -0.10 -0.90
C ILE A 262 25.87 0.70 -0.44
N ARG A 263 26.48 1.49 -1.33
CA ARG A 263 27.65 2.34 -1.01
C ARG A 263 27.30 3.64 -0.27
N GLY A 264 26.02 3.97 -0.16
CA GLY A 264 25.58 5.24 0.43
C GLY A 264 25.89 6.47 -0.44
N GLU A 265 26.25 6.27 -1.71
CA GLU A 265 26.43 7.35 -2.69
C GLU A 265 25.07 7.91 -3.16
N SER A 266 23.99 7.15 -2.95
CA SER A 266 22.62 7.58 -3.19
C SER A 266 21.68 7.05 -2.11
N ASN A 267 20.41 7.45 -2.18
CA ASN A 267 19.35 6.94 -1.31
C ASN A 267 18.07 6.67 -2.11
N ASN A 268 17.14 5.90 -1.54
CA ASN A 268 15.91 5.49 -2.25
C ASN A 268 15.10 6.68 -2.81
N LYS A 269 15.12 7.84 -2.13
CA LYS A 269 14.38 9.03 -2.57
C LYS A 269 14.99 9.68 -3.81
N CYS A 270 16.28 9.44 -4.09
CA CYS A 270 16.93 9.92 -5.31
C CYS A 270 16.40 9.21 -6.58
N PHE A 271 15.80 8.04 -6.44
CA PHE A 271 15.30 7.22 -7.54
C PHE A 271 13.79 7.33 -7.75
N SER A 272 13.26 8.55 -7.71
CA SER A 272 11.86 8.80 -8.09
C SER A 272 11.63 8.57 -9.59
N SER A 273 10.39 8.25 -9.98
CA SER A 273 9.97 8.12 -11.39
C SER A 273 10.38 9.34 -12.22
N ARG A 274 10.26 10.54 -11.64
CA ARG A 274 10.64 11.81 -12.26
C ARG A 274 12.16 11.93 -12.47
N THR A 275 12.97 11.65 -11.45
CA THR A 275 14.44 11.75 -11.54
C THR A 275 15.00 10.74 -12.55
N LEU A 276 14.42 9.54 -12.56
CA LEU A 276 14.84 8.45 -13.44
C LEU A 276 14.51 8.73 -14.91
N LYS A 277 13.28 9.16 -15.22
CA LYS A 277 12.82 9.38 -16.59
C LYS A 277 13.27 10.74 -17.18
N GLY A 278 13.49 11.74 -16.34
CA GLY A 278 13.73 13.14 -16.76
C GLY A 278 12.43 13.90 -17.04
N GLY A 279 12.53 15.13 -17.58
CA GLY A 279 11.37 15.90 -18.05
C GLY A 279 10.88 17.03 -17.13
N ARG A 280 11.77 17.96 -16.76
CA ARG A 280 11.33 19.24 -16.20
C ARG A 280 10.72 20.10 -17.31
N THR A 281 9.61 20.78 -17.06
CA THR A 281 9.23 21.95 -17.88
C THR A 281 10.36 22.98 -17.73
N GLY A 282 11.16 23.17 -18.79
CA GLY A 282 12.37 24.02 -18.76
C GLY A 282 13.68 23.34 -18.33
N GLY A 283 13.72 22.01 -18.23
CA GLY A 283 14.93 21.22 -17.97
C GLY A 283 15.09 20.07 -18.96
N GLY A 284 16.32 19.57 -19.13
CA GLY A 284 16.64 18.55 -20.14
C GLY A 284 15.73 17.32 -20.11
N THR A 285 15.52 16.74 -21.29
CA THR A 285 14.67 15.54 -21.51
C THR A 285 15.32 14.23 -21.06
N ARG A 286 16.52 14.29 -20.49
CA ARG A 286 17.33 13.13 -20.08
C ARG A 286 17.28 12.96 -18.56
N GLY A 287 17.07 11.74 -18.09
CA GLY A 287 17.10 11.38 -16.67
C GLY A 287 18.24 10.43 -16.32
N LEU A 288 18.26 9.95 -15.08
CA LEU A 288 19.30 9.01 -14.62
C LEU A 288 19.33 7.70 -15.43
N LEU A 289 18.19 7.25 -15.97
CA LEU A 289 18.17 6.07 -16.83
C LEU A 289 19.00 6.28 -18.11
N ASP A 290 18.93 7.49 -18.69
CA ASP A 290 19.75 7.84 -19.86
C ASP A 290 21.24 7.91 -19.47
N GLU A 291 21.55 8.40 -18.27
CA GLU A 291 22.93 8.44 -17.75
C GLU A 291 23.51 7.03 -17.53
N PHE A 292 22.74 6.11 -16.92
CA PHE A 292 23.18 4.72 -16.74
C PHE A 292 23.45 4.03 -18.07
N LEU A 293 22.58 4.24 -19.07
CA LEU A 293 22.79 3.69 -20.42
C LEU A 293 24.00 4.31 -21.11
N ALA A 294 24.22 5.62 -20.96
CA ALA A 294 25.42 6.27 -21.50
C ALA A 294 26.70 5.72 -20.85
N LYS A 295 26.71 5.50 -19.52
CA LYS A 295 27.82 4.85 -18.81
C LYS A 295 28.07 3.45 -19.34
N LYS A 296 27.02 2.68 -19.63
CA LYS A 296 27.15 1.35 -20.26
C LYS A 296 27.82 1.44 -21.63
N SER A 297 27.35 2.34 -22.48
CA SER A 297 27.91 2.51 -23.83
C SER A 297 29.36 2.99 -23.83
N ILE A 298 29.72 3.91 -22.92
CA ILE A 298 31.12 4.32 -22.72
C ILE A 298 31.96 3.12 -22.27
N PHE A 299 31.42 2.32 -21.34
CA PHE A 299 32.11 1.13 -20.85
C PHE A 299 32.34 0.08 -21.96
N GLU A 300 31.32 -0.21 -22.76
CA GLU A 300 31.41 -1.13 -23.91
C GLU A 300 32.43 -0.64 -24.93
N TYR A 301 32.43 0.67 -25.24
CA TYR A 301 33.41 1.27 -26.14
C TYR A 301 34.85 1.14 -25.61
N VAL A 302 35.08 1.46 -24.33
CA VAL A 302 36.41 1.34 -23.71
C VAL A 302 36.88 -0.12 -23.72
N LEU A 303 35.98 -1.08 -23.47
CA LEU A 303 36.34 -2.50 -23.56
C LEU A 303 36.76 -2.88 -24.98
N GLU A 304 35.99 -2.47 -26.00
CA GLU A 304 36.31 -2.77 -27.39
C GLU A 304 37.65 -2.16 -27.82
N GLU A 305 37.87 -0.88 -27.50
CA GLU A 305 39.13 -0.18 -27.83
C GLU A 305 40.32 -0.76 -27.07
N SER A 306 40.13 -1.17 -25.81
CA SER A 306 41.21 -1.78 -25.02
C SER A 306 41.77 -3.05 -25.68
N GLN A 307 40.91 -3.82 -26.35
CA GLN A 307 41.34 -5.00 -27.11
C GLN A 307 42.17 -4.61 -28.33
N LYS A 308 41.79 -3.52 -29.03
CA LYS A 308 42.55 -2.97 -30.17
C LYS A 308 43.90 -2.40 -29.74
N TRP A 309 44.00 -1.83 -28.55
CA TRP A 309 45.26 -1.31 -27.99
C TRP A 309 46.23 -2.40 -27.51
N GLY A 310 45.86 -3.69 -27.65
CA GLY A 310 46.72 -4.80 -27.24
C GLY A 310 46.89 -4.91 -25.73
N LEU A 311 45.96 -4.36 -24.93
CA LEU A 311 45.97 -4.53 -23.49
C LEU A 311 45.86 -6.01 -23.16
N LYS A 312 46.76 -6.49 -22.29
CA LYS A 312 46.72 -7.87 -21.80
C LYS A 312 45.32 -8.16 -21.22
N PRO A 313 44.75 -9.37 -21.44
CA PRO A 313 43.43 -9.73 -20.93
C PRO A 313 43.24 -9.47 -19.43
N ALA A 314 44.31 -9.58 -18.62
CA ALA A 314 44.31 -9.25 -17.20
C ALA A 314 44.01 -7.76 -16.91
N HIS A 315 44.49 -6.83 -17.74
CA HIS A 315 44.24 -5.40 -17.61
C HIS A 315 42.85 -5.02 -18.13
N ALA A 316 42.37 -5.64 -19.21
CA ALA A 316 41.00 -5.49 -19.67
C ALA A 316 39.99 -5.99 -18.61
N ASN A 317 40.30 -7.10 -17.94
CA ASN A 317 39.55 -7.57 -16.77
C ASN A 317 39.65 -6.61 -15.58
N GLY A 318 40.78 -5.92 -15.40
CA GLY A 318 40.94 -4.86 -14.40
C GLY A 318 40.07 -3.63 -14.70
N ILE A 319 40.00 -3.19 -15.97
CA ILE A 319 39.11 -2.12 -16.42
C ILE A 319 37.65 -2.53 -16.21
N LYS A 320 37.31 -3.77 -16.58
CA LYS A 320 36.01 -4.39 -16.29
C LYS A 320 35.70 -4.37 -14.80
N LYS A 321 36.65 -4.68 -13.93
CA LYS A 321 36.49 -4.72 -12.48
C LYS A 321 36.36 -3.33 -11.83
N VAL A 322 37.06 -2.32 -12.35
CA VAL A 322 36.97 -0.93 -11.85
C VAL A 322 35.69 -0.25 -12.34
N MET A 323 35.35 -0.43 -13.62
CA MET A 323 34.18 0.22 -14.24
C MET A 323 32.88 -0.58 -13.99
N ILE A 324 32.96 -1.91 -13.85
CA ILE A 324 31.90 -2.80 -13.30
C ILE A 324 32.21 -3.13 -11.83
N SER A 325 32.71 -2.16 -11.04
CA SER A 325 32.85 -2.36 -9.59
C SER A 325 31.53 -2.69 -8.88
N HIS A 326 30.44 -2.77 -9.62
CA HIS A 326 29.17 -3.43 -9.31
C HIS A 326 29.30 -4.89 -8.83
N SER A 327 30.27 -5.69 -9.31
CA SER A 327 30.30 -7.14 -9.04
C SER A 327 31.18 -7.58 -7.86
N GLU A 328 32.24 -6.84 -7.53
CA GLU A 328 33.20 -7.27 -6.49
C GLU A 328 32.92 -6.73 -5.10
N VAL A 329 32.06 -5.72 -4.98
CA VAL A 329 31.65 -5.13 -3.70
C VAL A 329 30.50 -5.92 -3.06
N ARG A 330 29.95 -6.93 -3.76
CA ARG A 330 28.86 -7.79 -3.29
C ARG A 330 29.31 -8.99 -2.45
N LYS A 331 30.56 -8.99 -1.98
CA LYS A 331 31.10 -10.02 -1.08
C LYS A 331 30.82 -9.72 0.38
#